data_AF-A0A6H1NIX9-F1
#
_entry.id   AF-A0A6H1NIX9-F1
#
_cell.length_a   1.000
_cell.length_b   1.000
_cell.length_c   1.000
_cell.angle_alpha   90.00
_cell.angle_beta   90.00
_cell.angle_gamma   90.00
#
_symmetry.space_group_name_H-M   'P 1'
#
loop_
_entity.id
_entity.type
_entity.pdbx_description
1 polymer ?
#
loop_
_entity_poly.entity_id
_entity_poly.type
_entity_poly.pdbx_seq_one_letter_code
_entity_poly.pdbx_strand_id
1 'polypeptide(L)'
;MFYGPGWSVATPTRHSEQPPASAGGGVTGNQIYRIQWHHPDPEKGKGCLGVDESLTAEGSQLLSPGDCTDALGLRYRLEPSGSGYRLRPMDSGMCIGILPPCSDGAEAIQAPCTGADDQSFRFSAA
;
A
#
# COMPACT_ATOMS: atom_id res chain seq x y z
N MET A 1 8.22 17.08 -5.55
CA MET A 1 6.81 17.00 -6.02
C MET A 1 6.08 16.26 -4.94
N PHE A 2 5.31 16.97 -4.11
CA PHE A 2 4.65 16.41 -2.92
C PHE A 2 3.24 15.99 -3.33
N TYR A 3 2.85 14.76 -3.05
CA TYR A 3 1.63 14.17 -3.59
C TYR A 3 0.43 14.54 -2.69
N GLY A 4 -0.30 15.59 -3.08
CA GLY A 4 -1.43 16.17 -2.32
C GLY A 4 -2.72 15.32 -2.27
N PRO A 5 -3.82 15.85 -1.69
CA PRO A 5 -4.86 15.09 -0.99
C PRO A 5 -5.89 14.28 -1.81
N GLY A 6 -5.52 13.81 -3.01
CA GLY A 6 -6.45 13.16 -3.96
C GLY A 6 -6.27 11.65 -4.13
N TRP A 7 -5.38 11.00 -3.38
CA TRP A 7 -5.02 9.61 -3.65
C TRP A 7 -5.82 8.65 -2.80
N SER A 8 -6.49 7.71 -3.48
CA SER A 8 -7.12 6.56 -2.83
C SER A 8 -6.26 5.32 -3.08
N VAL A 9 -5.87 4.62 -2.02
CA VAL A 9 -5.25 3.29 -2.14
C VAL A 9 -6.33 2.34 -2.64
N ALA A 10 -6.19 1.87 -3.88
CA ALA A 10 -7.12 0.93 -4.46
C ALA A 10 -6.71 -0.52 -4.17
N THR A 11 -7.65 -1.41 -4.46
CA THR A 11 -7.68 -2.83 -4.14
C THR A 11 -6.40 -3.60 -4.50
N PRO A 12 -6.05 -4.66 -3.75
CA PRO A 12 -5.00 -5.59 -4.16
C PRO A 12 -5.37 -6.18 -5.52
N THR A 13 -4.62 -5.82 -6.57
CA THR A 13 -4.79 -6.41 -7.89
C THR A 13 -4.01 -7.71 -7.95
N ARG A 14 -4.73 -8.79 -7.70
CA ARG A 14 -4.31 -10.12 -8.13
C ARG A 14 -4.89 -10.31 -9.53
N HIS A 15 -4.09 -10.29 -10.60
CA HIS A 15 -4.50 -11.00 -11.81
C HIS A 15 -4.74 -12.46 -11.36
N SER A 16 -5.93 -13.01 -11.23
CA SER A 16 -7.30 -12.59 -11.51
C SER A 16 -8.17 -13.23 -10.43
N GLU A 17 -9.37 -12.69 -10.21
CA GLU A 17 -10.38 -13.11 -9.23
C GLU A 17 -10.26 -12.45 -7.85
N GLN A 18 -11.34 -11.73 -7.55
CA GLN A 18 -11.81 -11.18 -6.28
C GLN A 18 -11.03 -11.68 -5.04
N PRO A 19 -10.59 -10.80 -4.11
CA PRO A 19 -10.29 -11.28 -2.76
C PRO A 19 -11.53 -12.06 -2.30
N PRO A 20 -11.40 -13.31 -1.80
CA PRO A 20 -12.57 -14.09 -1.43
C PRO A 20 -13.43 -13.22 -0.52
N ALA A 21 -14.63 -12.92 -1.00
CA ALA A 21 -15.64 -12.24 -0.23
C ALA A 21 -15.73 -12.97 1.10
N SER A 22 -15.64 -12.20 2.18
CA SER A 22 -15.80 -12.59 3.58
C SER A 22 -16.39 -13.99 3.77
N ALA A 23 -15.53 -15.00 3.84
CA ALA A 23 -15.90 -16.36 4.20
C ALA A 23 -14.94 -16.86 5.27
N GLY A 24 -15.17 -16.46 6.51
CA GLY A 24 -14.89 -17.26 7.72
C GLY A 24 -13.54 -17.96 7.87
N GLY A 25 -12.45 -17.50 7.25
CA GLY A 25 -11.14 -18.14 7.33
C GLY A 25 -10.04 -17.11 7.13
N GLY A 26 -9.14 -17.00 8.11
CA GLY A 26 -8.08 -16.00 8.14
C GLY A 26 -7.25 -15.98 6.85
N VAL A 27 -6.85 -14.78 6.43
CA VAL A 27 -5.86 -14.59 5.39
C VAL A 27 -4.50 -15.03 5.95
N THR A 28 -4.21 -16.32 5.88
CA THR A 28 -2.96 -16.90 6.39
C THR A 28 -1.81 -16.62 5.43
N GLY A 29 -1.16 -15.46 5.62
CA GLY A 29 0.29 -15.35 5.84
C GLY A 29 1.30 -15.49 4.69
N ASN A 30 0.97 -15.99 3.49
CA ASN A 30 2.00 -16.25 2.46
C ASN A 30 1.74 -15.71 1.06
N GLN A 31 0.62 -15.02 0.83
CA GLN A 31 0.33 -14.45 -0.47
C GLN A 31 1.04 -13.11 -0.67
N ILE A 32 1.64 -12.96 -1.86
CA ILE A 32 2.20 -11.71 -2.35
C ILE A 32 1.22 -11.05 -3.31
N TYR A 33 1.05 -9.74 -3.16
CA TYR A 33 0.13 -8.90 -3.91
C TYR A 33 0.86 -7.74 -4.57
N ARG A 34 0.29 -7.24 -5.66
CA ARG A 34 0.51 -5.85 -6.10
C ARG A 34 -0.72 -5.04 -5.71
N ILE A 35 -0.51 -3.79 -5.37
CA ILE A 35 -1.58 -2.88 -4.97
C ILE A 35 -1.73 -1.87 -6.09
N GLN A 36 -2.92 -1.80 -6.70
CA GLN A 36 -3.14 -0.85 -7.78
C GLN A 36 -3.33 0.55 -7.19
N TRP A 37 -2.54 1.50 -7.68
CA TRP A 37 -2.70 2.91 -7.40
C TRP A 37 -3.54 3.55 -8.51
N HIS A 38 -4.62 4.23 -8.16
CA HIS A 38 -5.43 5.01 -9.10
C HIS A 38 -5.14 6.51 -8.93
N HIS A 39 -4.81 7.20 -10.02
CA HIS A 39 -4.79 8.66 -10.02
C HIS A 39 -6.21 9.18 -10.29
N PRO A 40 -6.71 10.20 -9.56
CA PRO A 40 -8.07 10.74 -9.77
C PRO A 40 -8.25 11.41 -11.14
N ASP A 41 -7.19 12.05 -11.64
CA ASP A 41 -7.12 12.50 -13.04
C ASP A 41 -6.98 11.28 -13.97
N PRO A 42 -7.96 11.01 -14.85
CA PRO A 42 -7.97 9.85 -15.73
C PRO A 42 -6.83 9.85 -16.75
N GLU A 43 -6.26 11.01 -17.09
CA GLU A 43 -5.13 11.10 -18.04
C GLU A 43 -3.85 10.48 -17.46
N LYS A 44 -3.71 10.46 -16.13
CA LYS A 44 -2.55 9.87 -15.45
C LYS A 44 -2.70 8.37 -15.20
N GLY A 45 -3.90 7.83 -15.37
CA GLY A 45 -4.16 6.40 -15.36
C GLY A 45 -3.93 5.71 -14.01
N LYS A 46 -3.49 4.46 -14.08
CA LYS A 46 -3.27 3.56 -12.94
C LYS A 46 -1.83 3.08 -12.93
N GLY A 47 -1.30 2.80 -11.74
CA GLY A 47 0.03 2.19 -11.56
C GLY A 47 0.02 1.15 -10.45
N CYS A 48 1.19 0.61 -10.12
CA CYS A 48 1.40 -0.21 -8.93
C CYS A 48 2.05 0.62 -7.82
N LEU A 49 1.54 0.48 -6.60
CA LEU A 49 2.12 1.09 -5.41
C LEU A 49 3.57 0.63 -5.26
N GLY A 50 4.52 1.55 -5.31
CA GLY A 50 5.93 1.27 -5.12
C GLY A 50 6.53 2.08 -4.00
N VAL A 51 7.56 1.53 -3.38
CA VAL A 51 8.48 2.32 -2.55
C VAL A 51 9.47 2.98 -3.49
N ASP A 52 9.57 4.30 -3.44
CA ASP A 52 10.51 5.06 -4.23
C ASP A 52 11.73 5.41 -3.37
N GLU A 53 12.82 4.66 -3.53
CA GLU A 53 14.04 4.87 -2.76
C GLU A 53 14.71 6.23 -3.05
N SER A 54 14.34 6.89 -4.15
CA SER A 54 14.86 8.20 -4.52
C SER A 54 14.10 9.37 -3.89
N LEU A 55 12.91 9.11 -3.33
CA LEU A 55 12.06 10.11 -2.72
C LEU A 55 12.02 9.91 -1.21
N THR A 56 12.36 10.96 -0.46
CA THR A 56 12.30 10.95 1.00
C THR A 56 11.54 12.16 1.53
N ALA A 57 10.79 11.95 2.61
CA ALA A 57 10.22 13.01 3.43
C ALA A 57 10.45 12.66 4.90
N GLU A 58 10.91 13.62 5.71
CA GLU A 58 11.21 13.40 7.14
C GLU A 58 12.11 12.17 7.39
N GLY A 59 13.05 11.90 6.48
CA GLY A 59 13.96 10.75 6.56
C GLY A 59 13.34 9.38 6.22
N SER A 60 12.08 9.35 5.79
CA SER A 60 11.37 8.13 5.38
C SER A 60 11.17 8.08 3.87
N GLN A 61 11.24 6.90 3.26
CA GLN A 61 11.03 6.73 1.81
C GLN A 61 9.54 6.91 1.47
N LEU A 62 9.27 7.65 0.40
CA LEU A 62 7.91 7.89 -0.08
C LEU A 62 7.41 6.74 -0.96
N LEU A 63 6.09 6.68 -1.14
CA LEU A 63 5.49 5.78 -2.11
C LEU A 63 5.15 6.51 -3.40
N SER A 64 5.36 5.84 -4.53
CA SER A 64 5.00 6.37 -5.85
C SER A 64 4.38 5.28 -6.74
N PRO A 65 3.47 5.64 -7.66
CA PRO A 65 2.99 4.70 -8.66
C PRO A 65 4.08 4.44 -9.70
N GLY A 66 4.37 3.16 -9.95
CA GLY A 66 5.26 2.72 -11.02
C GLY A 66 4.57 1.76 -11.98
N ASP A 67 5.26 1.42 -13.08
CA ASP A 67 4.85 0.33 -13.95
C ASP A 67 4.79 -0.97 -13.16
N CYS A 68 3.70 -1.72 -13.34
CA CYS A 68 3.48 -2.98 -12.63
C CYS A 68 4.44 -4.08 -13.12
N THR A 69 5.63 -4.16 -12.52
CA THR A 69 6.66 -5.16 -12.82
C THR A 69 6.81 -6.18 -11.69
N ASP A 70 7.72 -7.16 -11.84
CA ASP A 70 8.11 -8.12 -10.80
C ASP A 70 9.13 -7.57 -9.79
N ALA A 71 9.40 -6.27 -9.79
CA ALA A 71 10.25 -5.63 -8.79
C ALA A 71 9.76 -5.91 -7.35
N LEU A 72 10.68 -6.12 -6.42
CA LEU A 72 10.34 -6.46 -5.03
C LEU A 72 9.64 -5.31 -4.29
N GLY A 73 10.03 -4.05 -4.54
CA GLY A 73 9.38 -2.86 -3.98
C GLY A 73 7.97 -2.56 -4.48
N LEU A 74 7.50 -3.31 -5.49
CA LEU A 74 6.13 -3.25 -6.00
C LEU A 74 5.26 -4.42 -5.48
N ARG A 75 5.84 -5.31 -4.68
CA ARG A 75 5.21 -6.53 -4.18
C ARG A 75 5.07 -6.47 -2.67
N TYR A 76 3.89 -6.81 -2.18
CA TYR A 76 3.53 -6.66 -0.77
C TYR A 76 3.03 -7.97 -0.19
N ARG A 77 3.51 -8.28 1.01
CA ARG A 77 2.82 -9.21 1.90
C ARG A 77 1.79 -8.44 2.71
N LEU A 78 0.58 -8.99 2.76
CA LEU A 78 -0.48 -8.52 3.65
C LEU A 78 -0.47 -9.40 4.89
N GLU A 79 -0.22 -8.80 6.05
CA GLU A 79 -0.22 -9.46 7.35
C GLU A 79 -1.39 -8.92 8.19
N PRO A 80 -2.20 -9.76 8.86
CA PRO A 80 -3.24 -9.26 9.76
C PRO A 80 -2.65 -8.34 10.84
N SER A 81 -3.22 -7.14 11.03
CA SER A 81 -2.78 -6.17 12.04
C SER A 81 -3.96 -5.36 12.56
N GLY A 82 -4.26 -5.49 13.85
CA GLY A 82 -5.44 -4.85 14.45
C GLY A 82 -6.73 -5.29 13.75
N SER A 83 -7.48 -4.32 13.21
CA SER A 83 -8.74 -4.55 12.50
C SER A 83 -8.61 -4.49 10.96
N GLY A 84 -7.38 -4.57 10.46
CA GLY A 84 -7.06 -4.51 9.04
C GLY A 84 -5.79 -5.31 8.71
N TYR A 85 -5.04 -4.81 7.73
CA TYR A 85 -3.81 -5.43 7.25
C TYR A 85 -2.65 -4.46 7.32
N ARG A 86 -1.51 -4.97 7.73
CA ARG A 86 -0.21 -4.35 7.56
C ARG A 86 0.35 -4.72 6.20
N LEU A 87 0.91 -3.73 5.53
CA LEU A 87 1.54 -3.86 4.21
C LEU A 87 3.06 -3.90 4.38
N ARG A 88 3.68 -4.97 3.90
CA ARG A 88 5.14 -5.13 3.92
C ARG A 88 5.68 -5.30 2.51
N PRO A 89 6.43 -4.31 1.98
CA PRO A 89 7.19 -4.48 0.75
C PRO A 89 8.10 -5.72 0.83
N MET A 90 8.32 -6.40 -0.29
CA MET A 90 9.18 -7.60 -0.30
C MET A 90 10.68 -7.27 -0.35
N ASP A 91 11.05 -6.03 -0.65
CA ASP A 91 12.43 -5.56 -0.70
C ASP A 91 12.96 -5.06 0.64
N SER A 92 12.08 -4.87 1.63
CA SER A 92 12.45 -4.34 2.94
C SER A 92 11.88 -5.16 4.10
N GLY A 93 12.47 -4.96 5.28
CA GLY A 93 11.90 -5.46 6.54
C GLY A 93 10.78 -4.57 7.11
N MET A 94 10.42 -3.50 6.38
CA MET A 94 9.66 -2.36 6.87
C MET A 94 8.16 -2.49 6.57
N CYS A 95 7.41 -1.48 6.98
CA CYS A 95 5.97 -1.40 6.83
C CYS A 95 5.57 -0.12 6.11
N ILE A 96 4.41 -0.14 5.44
CA ILE A 96 3.78 1.10 5.01
C ILE A 96 3.07 1.74 6.21
N GLY A 97 3.25 3.05 6.36
CA GLY A 97 2.57 3.87 7.35
C GLY A 97 2.12 5.21 6.76
N ILE A 98 1.18 5.87 7.42
CA ILE A 98 0.74 7.21 7.09
C ILE A 98 1.48 8.22 7.96
N LEU A 99 2.18 9.16 7.34
CA LEU A 99 2.90 10.21 8.05
C LEU A 99 1.89 11.08 8.83
N PRO A 100 2.06 11.28 10.14
CA PRO A 100 1.18 12.14 10.92
C PRO A 100 1.24 13.61 10.43
N PRO A 101 0.12 14.36 10.50
CA PRO A 101 -1.18 13.93 11.01
C PRO A 101 -1.95 13.02 10.04
N CYS A 102 -2.50 11.91 10.55
CA CYS A 102 -3.25 10.93 9.77
C CYS A 102 -4.62 11.52 9.37
N SER A 103 -4.64 12.17 8.22
CA SER A 103 -5.79 12.88 7.64
C SER A 103 -5.90 12.52 6.17
N ASP A 104 -7.04 12.83 5.56
CA ASP A 104 -7.24 12.59 4.13
C ASP A 104 -6.15 13.31 3.32
N GLY A 105 -5.43 12.54 2.51
CA GLY A 105 -4.31 13.07 1.74
C GLY A 105 -2.97 13.13 2.46
N ALA A 106 -2.88 12.62 3.68
CA ALA A 106 -1.61 12.44 4.36
C ALA A 106 -0.69 11.51 3.55
N GLU A 107 0.60 11.82 3.58
CA GLU A 107 1.61 11.11 2.79
C GLU A 107 1.80 9.69 3.33
N ALA A 108 1.88 8.71 2.43
CA ALA A 108 2.21 7.34 2.77
C ALA A 108 3.73 7.13 2.63
N ILE A 109 4.33 6.48 3.63
CA ILE A 109 5.76 6.28 3.73
C ILE A 109 6.10 4.83 4.04
N GLN A 110 7.33 4.43 3.74
CA GLN A 110 7.94 3.25 4.34
C GLN A 110 8.53 3.62 5.72
N ALA A 111 8.12 2.92 6.77
CA ALA A 111 8.50 3.19 8.15
C ALA A 111 8.76 1.89 8.94
N PRO A 112 9.46 1.95 10.09
CA PRO A 112 9.58 0.81 10.98
C PRO A 112 8.20 0.29 11.37
N CYS A 113 8.08 -1.03 11.45
CA CYS A 113 6.81 -1.66 11.79
C CYS A 113 6.47 -1.43 13.27
N THR A 114 5.44 -0.64 13.55
CA THR A 114 4.97 -0.33 14.92
C THR A 114 3.70 -1.10 15.27
N GLY A 115 2.84 -1.36 14.28
CA GLY A 115 1.52 -1.94 14.49
C GLY A 115 0.48 -0.98 15.04
N ALA A 116 0.78 0.32 15.06
CA ALA A 116 -0.19 1.36 15.32
C ALA A 116 -1.19 1.49 14.15
N ASP A 117 -2.27 2.24 14.39
CA ASP A 117 -3.39 2.37 13.45
C ASP A 117 -2.99 3.05 12.14
N ASP A 118 -1.93 3.87 12.15
CA ASP A 118 -1.33 4.50 10.97
C ASP A 118 -0.67 3.48 10.01
N GLN A 119 -0.54 2.21 10.43
CA GLN A 119 -0.02 1.09 9.64
C GLN A 119 -1.05 -0.04 9.46
N SER A 120 -2.33 0.21 9.73
CA SER A 120 -3.43 -0.75 9.55
C SER A 120 -4.39 -0.28 8.46
N PHE A 121 -4.37 -0.99 7.32
CA PHE A 121 -5.16 -0.64 6.14
C PHE A 121 -6.35 -1.59 5.97
N ARG A 122 -7.49 -1.03 5.56
CA ARG A 122 -8.65 -1.80 5.13
C ARG A 122 -8.83 -1.62 3.63
N PHE A 123 -9.12 -2.72 2.94
CA PHE A 123 -9.44 -2.71 1.53
C PHE A 123 -10.94 -2.89 1.37
N SER A 124 -11.60 -1.95 0.70
CA SER A 124 -12.96 -2.13 0.22
C SER A 124 -12.95 -2.78 -1.15
N ALA A 125 -13.92 -3.65 -1.43
CA ALA A 125 -14.21 -4.03 -2.81
C ALA A 125 -14.71 -2.79 -3.56
N ALA A 126 -14.30 -2.65 -4.83
CA ALA A 126 -14.81 -1.64 -5.74
C ALA A 126 -16.17 -2.06 -6.31
#